data_AF-A0A1T4KXQ4-F1
#
_entry.id   AF-A0A1T4KXQ4-F1
#
_cell.length_a   1.000
_cell.length_b   1.000
_cell.length_c   1.000
_cell.angle_alpha   90.00
_cell.angle_beta   90.00
_cell.angle_gamma   90.00
#
_symmetry.space_group_name_H-M   'P 1'
#
loop_
_entity.id
_entity.type
_entity.pdbx_description
1 polymer ?
#
loop_
_entity_poly.entity_id
_entity_poly.type
_entity_poly.pdbx_seq_one_letter_code
_entity_poly.pdbx_strand_id
1 'polypeptide(L)'
;MWDLDFISENDFENHVRRTIENYRESLKSMSLKDFNKNIIDPVKFAFDKALYGIPWQELINNEITRQRDKTNNNYIGYFHQHIFKYMEKCTVPPNGKNGGWDVIFKNPAGLYFAPNKESDELVHTIYVEMKNKHNTMNSSSAERTHKKMQQQLCNDDDCACYLVEAIANDSQNIIWETSVDKQKVHHKRIRRVSIDQFYCIVTGQSDTFYKVCMKLPEVIAKVAPQISTDKIQDDTVYSECKKRHDITKPETKM
;
A
#
# COMPACT_ATOMS: atom_id res chain seq x y z
N MET A 1 -22.04 -10.22 16.41
CA MET A 1 -21.30 -9.80 17.61
C MET A 1 -19.94 -9.29 17.15
N TRP A 2 -19.52 -8.14 17.68
CA TRP A 2 -18.25 -7.49 17.36
C TRP A 2 -17.12 -8.07 18.24
N ASP A 3 -15.98 -8.37 17.65
CA ASP A 3 -14.86 -9.13 18.27
C ASP A 3 -13.47 -8.55 17.95
N LEU A 4 -13.40 -7.29 17.49
CA LEU A 4 -12.16 -6.55 17.35
C LEU A 4 -12.00 -5.60 18.55
N ASP A 5 -11.18 -5.97 19.52
CA ASP A 5 -11.02 -5.19 20.77
C ASP A 5 -10.34 -3.83 20.56
N PHE A 6 -9.48 -3.72 19.54
CA PHE A 6 -8.69 -2.52 19.29
C PHE A 6 -9.45 -1.42 18.52
N ILE A 7 -10.61 -1.72 17.95
CA ILE A 7 -11.36 -0.76 17.12
C ILE A 7 -12.86 -1.01 17.26
N SER A 8 -13.65 0.05 17.41
CA SER A 8 -15.12 -0.08 17.47
C SER A 8 -15.71 -0.48 16.11
N GLU A 9 -16.91 -1.09 16.10
CA GLU A 9 -17.63 -1.42 14.86
C GLU A 9 -17.81 -0.19 13.97
N ASN A 10 -18.23 0.93 14.56
CA ASN A 10 -18.43 2.19 13.85
C ASN A 10 -17.13 2.74 13.27
N ASP A 11 -16.02 2.67 14.00
CA ASP A 11 -14.72 3.14 13.50
C ASP A 11 -14.18 2.27 12.37
N PHE A 12 -14.36 0.95 12.46
CA PHE A 12 -13.97 0.03 11.40
C PHE A 12 -14.85 0.22 10.15
N GLU A 13 -16.15 0.41 10.31
CA GLU A 13 -17.05 0.82 9.21
C GLU A 13 -16.60 2.12 8.55
N ASN A 14 -16.26 3.14 9.34
CA ASN A 14 -15.76 4.42 8.83
C ASN A 14 -14.43 4.23 8.07
N HIS A 15 -13.54 3.38 8.57
CA HIS A 15 -12.27 3.06 7.92
C HIS A 15 -12.48 2.36 6.59
N VAL A 16 -13.39 1.37 6.53
CA VAL A 16 -13.80 0.69 5.29
C VAL A 16 -14.50 1.65 4.32
N ARG A 17 -15.41 2.51 4.81
CA ARG A 17 -16.14 3.51 4.01
C ARG A 17 -15.18 4.42 3.26
N ARG A 18 -14.18 4.98 3.96
CA ARG A 18 -13.14 5.83 3.35
C ARG A 18 -12.38 5.11 2.23
N THR A 19 -12.06 3.84 2.40
CA THR A 19 -11.39 3.07 1.35
C THR A 19 -12.31 2.82 0.15
N ILE A 20 -13.59 2.52 0.36
CA ILE A 20 -14.56 2.37 -0.73
C ILE A 20 -14.75 3.68 -1.49
N GLU A 21 -14.85 4.81 -0.78
CA GLU A 21 -14.94 6.14 -1.41
C GLU A 21 -13.72 6.43 -2.30
N ASN A 22 -12.50 6.15 -1.81
CA ASN A 22 -11.28 6.28 -2.61
C ASN A 22 -11.30 5.37 -3.87
N TYR A 23 -11.78 4.13 -3.74
CA TYR A 23 -11.96 3.24 -4.89
C TYR A 23 -12.94 3.83 -5.91
N ARG A 24 -14.05 4.44 -5.46
CA ARG A 24 -15.01 5.09 -6.36
C ARG A 24 -14.43 6.30 -7.08
N GLU A 25 -13.55 7.07 -6.44
CA GLU A 25 -12.84 8.16 -7.11
C GLU A 25 -12.00 7.66 -8.30
N SER A 26 -11.40 6.47 -8.19
CA SER A 26 -10.67 5.83 -9.30
C SER A 26 -11.58 5.41 -10.46
N LEU A 27 -12.88 5.21 -10.22
CA LEU A 27 -13.88 4.79 -11.21
C LEU A 27 -14.50 5.97 -11.98
N LYS A 28 -14.14 7.22 -11.65
CA LYS A 28 -14.54 8.38 -12.46
C LYS A 28 -14.01 8.25 -13.89
N SER A 29 -14.72 8.88 -14.83
CA SER A 29 -14.33 8.87 -16.25
C SER A 29 -12.92 9.42 -16.43
N MET A 30 -12.12 8.69 -17.20
CA MET A 30 -10.77 9.07 -17.58
C MET A 30 -10.79 9.79 -18.93
N SER A 31 -10.29 11.03 -18.94
CA SER A 31 -10.05 11.77 -20.18
C SER A 31 -8.69 11.42 -20.80
N LEU A 32 -8.49 11.75 -22.08
CA LEU A 32 -7.17 11.61 -22.71
C LEU A 32 -6.09 12.45 -22.00
N LYS A 33 -6.46 13.57 -21.38
CA LYS A 33 -5.53 14.38 -20.58
C LYS A 33 -5.09 13.62 -19.33
N ASP A 34 -6.01 12.98 -18.63
CA ASP A 34 -5.72 12.21 -17.41
C ASP A 34 -4.90 10.97 -17.73
N PHE A 35 -5.27 10.27 -18.80
CA PHE A 35 -4.56 9.09 -19.31
C PHE A 35 -3.08 9.37 -19.57
N ASN A 36 -2.77 10.55 -20.16
CA ASN A 36 -1.39 10.96 -20.47
C ASN A 36 -0.61 11.56 -19.28
N LYS A 37 -1.22 11.80 -18.12
CA LYS A 37 -0.47 12.20 -16.91
C LYS A 37 0.48 11.09 -16.47
N ASN A 38 0.08 9.83 -16.69
CA ASN A 38 0.95 8.68 -16.57
C ASN A 38 1.69 8.50 -17.90
N ILE A 39 3.02 8.48 -17.88
CA ILE A 39 3.83 8.29 -19.09
C ILE A 39 3.47 6.93 -19.69
N ILE A 40 2.94 6.94 -20.91
CA ILE A 40 2.64 5.75 -21.71
C ILE A 40 3.78 5.55 -22.69
N ASP A 41 4.26 4.31 -22.80
CA ASP A 41 5.27 3.95 -23.78
C ASP A 41 4.60 3.58 -25.12
N PRO A 42 4.73 4.42 -26.17
CA PRO A 42 4.15 4.14 -27.47
C PRO A 42 4.79 2.92 -28.16
N VAL A 43 6.04 2.59 -27.85
CA VAL A 43 6.72 1.41 -28.40
C VAL A 43 6.08 0.15 -27.82
N LYS A 44 5.88 0.09 -26.50
CA LYS A 44 5.15 -1.01 -25.85
C LYS A 44 3.78 -1.21 -26.47
N PHE A 45 3.02 -0.13 -26.66
CA PHE A 45 1.68 -0.19 -27.25
C PHE A 45 1.68 -0.75 -28.67
N ALA A 46 2.68 -0.41 -29.49
CA ALA A 46 2.83 -0.97 -30.82
C ALA A 46 3.08 -2.48 -30.80
N PHE A 47 3.96 -2.94 -29.89
CA PHE A 47 4.20 -4.37 -29.68
C PHE A 47 2.95 -5.10 -29.18
N ASP A 48 2.27 -4.58 -28.16
CA ASP A 48 1.04 -5.17 -27.63
C ASP A 48 -0.03 -5.28 -28.72
N LYS A 49 -0.21 -4.22 -29.54
CA LYS A 49 -1.16 -4.23 -30.65
C LYS A 49 -0.85 -5.30 -31.70
N ALA A 50 0.43 -5.49 -32.00
CA ALA A 50 0.90 -6.44 -33.00
C ALA A 50 0.80 -7.89 -32.49
N LEU A 51 1.14 -8.13 -31.22
CA LEU A 51 1.23 -9.47 -30.64
C LEU A 51 -0.09 -9.99 -30.07
N TYR A 52 -0.90 -9.12 -29.44
CA TYR A 52 -2.14 -9.56 -28.77
C TYR A 52 -3.32 -9.68 -29.72
N GLY A 53 -3.24 -9.12 -30.93
CA GLY A 53 -4.32 -9.19 -31.91
C GLY A 53 -5.59 -8.42 -31.53
N ILE A 54 -5.61 -7.70 -30.39
CA ILE A 54 -6.78 -6.96 -29.91
C ILE A 54 -6.96 -5.60 -30.61
N PRO A 55 -8.19 -5.05 -30.69
CA PRO A 55 -8.43 -3.70 -31.20
C PRO A 55 -7.77 -2.61 -30.37
N TRP A 56 -7.48 -1.45 -30.98
CA TRP A 56 -6.92 -0.28 -30.28
C TRP A 56 -7.77 0.18 -29.09
N GLN A 57 -9.09 0.14 -29.22
CA GLN A 57 -10.00 0.52 -28.14
C GLN A 57 -9.83 -0.39 -26.93
N GLU A 58 -9.72 -1.70 -27.15
CA GLU A 58 -9.52 -2.67 -26.07
C GLU A 58 -8.15 -2.50 -25.40
N LEU A 59 -7.08 -2.28 -26.18
CA LEU A 59 -5.75 -2.03 -25.63
C LEU A 59 -5.72 -0.77 -24.75
N ILE A 60 -6.40 0.31 -25.16
CA ILE A 60 -6.55 1.52 -24.36
C ILE A 60 -7.34 1.25 -23.08
N ASN A 61 -8.46 0.51 -23.16
CA ASN A 61 -9.26 0.16 -21.98
C ASN A 61 -8.47 -0.71 -20.97
N ASN A 62 -7.62 -1.60 -21.45
CA ASN A 62 -6.74 -2.41 -20.61
C ASN A 62 -5.72 -1.54 -19.86
N GLU A 63 -5.14 -0.54 -20.52
CA GLU A 63 -4.23 0.40 -19.87
C GLU A 63 -4.95 1.31 -18.86
N ILE A 64 -6.17 1.77 -19.17
CA ILE A 64 -7.02 2.52 -18.21
C ILE A 64 -7.24 1.67 -16.94
N THR A 65 -7.63 0.41 -17.12
CA THR A 65 -7.84 -0.54 -16.02
C THR A 65 -6.57 -0.73 -15.20
N ARG A 66 -5.42 -0.93 -15.86
CA ARG A 66 -4.11 -1.04 -15.19
C ARG A 66 -3.75 0.20 -14.36
N GLN A 67 -4.04 1.41 -14.86
CA GLN A 67 -3.80 2.66 -14.13
C GLN A 67 -4.72 2.80 -12.91
N ARG A 68 -5.99 2.40 -13.03
CA ARG A 68 -6.95 2.33 -11.92
C ARG A 68 -6.49 1.34 -10.86
N ASP A 69 -6.11 0.13 -11.25
CA ASP A 69 -5.64 -0.91 -10.33
C ASP A 69 -4.39 -0.48 -9.55
N LYS A 70 -3.45 0.20 -10.21
CA LYS A 70 -2.29 0.80 -9.53
C LYS A 70 -2.71 1.79 -8.44
N THR A 71 -3.70 2.63 -8.73
CA THR A 71 -4.24 3.61 -7.78
C THR A 71 -4.96 2.92 -6.61
N ASN A 72 -5.77 1.90 -6.92
CA ASN A 72 -6.48 1.09 -5.92
C ASN A 72 -5.53 0.35 -4.97
N ASN A 73 -4.44 -0.21 -5.48
CA ASN A 73 -3.41 -0.84 -4.66
C ASN A 73 -2.75 0.14 -3.67
N ASN A 74 -2.61 1.42 -4.04
CA ASN A 74 -2.13 2.46 -3.12
C ASN A 74 -3.16 2.71 -2.00
N TYR A 75 -4.46 2.77 -2.33
CA TYR A 75 -5.52 2.92 -1.33
C TYR A 75 -5.56 1.75 -0.34
N ILE A 76 -5.31 0.52 -0.79
CA ILE A 76 -5.14 -0.63 0.11
C ILE A 76 -3.89 -0.49 0.99
N GLY A 77 -2.79 0.03 0.46
CA GLY A 77 -1.62 0.39 1.27
C GLY A 77 -1.99 1.35 2.40
N TYR A 78 -2.74 2.41 2.10
CA TYR A 78 -3.22 3.35 3.11
C TYR A 78 -4.23 2.73 4.08
N PHE A 79 -5.05 1.78 3.64
CA PHE A 79 -5.93 1.03 4.54
C PHE A 79 -5.12 0.27 5.59
N HIS A 80 -4.10 -0.47 5.18
CA HIS A 80 -3.21 -1.21 6.09
C HIS A 80 -2.44 -0.28 7.03
N GLN A 81 -2.00 0.87 6.56
CA GLN A 81 -1.27 1.83 7.39
C GLN A 81 -2.19 2.53 8.40
N HIS A 82 -3.32 3.07 7.94
CA HIS A 82 -4.17 3.93 8.75
C HIS A 82 -4.98 3.18 9.81
N ILE A 83 -5.18 1.87 9.67
CA ILE A 83 -5.87 1.07 10.70
C ILE A 83 -5.13 1.09 12.05
N PHE A 84 -3.81 1.30 12.04
CA PHE A 84 -3.03 1.44 13.28
C PHE A 84 -3.31 2.75 14.03
N LYS A 85 -4.03 3.71 13.45
CA LYS A 85 -4.51 4.90 14.20
C LYS A 85 -5.48 4.56 15.33
N TYR A 86 -6.13 3.41 15.24
CA TYR A 86 -7.12 2.96 16.22
C TYR A 86 -6.49 2.13 17.35
N MET A 87 -5.25 1.67 17.17
CA MET A 87 -4.56 0.86 18.17
C MET A 87 -3.84 1.76 19.18
N GLU A 88 -3.98 1.43 20.46
CA GLU A 88 -3.27 2.14 21.52
C GLU A 88 -1.75 2.13 21.23
N LYS A 89 -1.04 3.20 21.64
CA LYS A 89 0.42 3.35 21.50
C LYS A 89 0.94 3.48 20.07
N CYS A 90 0.10 3.32 19.06
CA CYS A 90 0.45 3.57 17.66
C CYS A 90 0.20 5.05 17.28
N THR A 91 1.11 5.59 16.50
CA THR A 91 0.97 6.90 15.84
C THR A 91 1.25 6.72 14.35
N VAL A 92 0.33 7.20 13.51
CA VAL A 92 0.50 7.21 12.06
C VAL A 92 0.74 8.66 11.62
N PRO A 93 1.99 9.07 11.40
CA PRO A 93 2.31 10.46 11.10
C PRO A 93 1.80 10.84 9.69
N PRO A 94 1.52 12.13 9.44
CA PRO A 94 1.24 12.60 8.09
C PRO A 94 2.45 12.32 7.17
N ASN A 95 2.17 12.03 5.89
CA ASN A 95 3.20 11.75 4.89
C ASN A 95 4.31 12.82 4.90
N GLY A 96 5.56 12.36 4.98
CA GLY A 96 6.75 13.21 4.98
C GLY A 96 7.08 13.88 6.33
N LYS A 97 6.31 13.66 7.40
CA LYS A 97 6.64 14.11 8.76
C LYS A 97 7.30 13.01 9.58
N ASN A 98 7.96 13.38 10.68
CA ASN A 98 8.60 12.45 11.64
C ASN A 98 9.52 11.41 10.96
N GLY A 99 10.42 11.85 10.08
CA GLY A 99 11.33 10.94 9.37
C GLY A 99 10.67 10.11 8.25
N GLY A 100 9.38 10.32 7.98
CA GLY A 100 8.65 9.62 6.93
C GLY A 100 8.34 8.16 7.25
N TRP A 101 8.19 7.81 8.53
CA TRP A 101 7.75 6.48 8.97
C TRP A 101 6.26 6.29 8.74
N ASP A 102 5.83 5.07 8.45
CA ASP A 102 4.42 4.77 8.20
C ASP A 102 3.64 4.58 9.50
N VAL A 103 4.26 3.93 10.50
CA VAL A 103 3.71 3.76 11.85
C VAL A 103 4.86 3.90 12.86
N ILE A 104 4.57 4.52 14.00
CA ILE A 104 5.46 4.59 15.16
C ILE A 104 4.71 3.99 16.33
N PHE A 105 5.22 2.91 16.91
CA PHE A 105 4.65 2.27 18.10
C PHE A 105 5.52 2.58 19.31
N LYS A 106 4.92 3.11 20.38
CA LYS A 106 5.64 3.52 21.61
C LYS A 106 5.05 2.84 22.84
N ASN A 107 5.79 1.90 23.42
CA ASN A 107 5.37 1.20 24.63
C ASN A 107 6.23 1.63 25.83
N PRO A 108 5.69 2.44 26.77
CA PRO A 108 6.44 2.87 27.96
C PRO A 108 6.88 1.73 28.89
N ALA A 109 6.24 0.56 28.79
CA ALA A 109 6.63 -0.63 29.54
C ALA A 109 7.82 -1.39 28.91
N GLY A 110 8.27 -0.98 27.72
CA GLY A 110 9.23 -1.71 26.90
C GLY A 110 8.61 -2.92 26.20
N LEU A 111 9.25 -3.38 25.12
CA LEU A 111 8.94 -4.65 24.47
C LEU A 111 10.20 -5.31 23.90
N TYR A 112 10.17 -6.63 23.77
CA TYR A 112 11.18 -7.36 23.01
C TYR A 112 10.94 -7.13 21.51
N PHE A 113 11.93 -6.57 20.81
CA PHE A 113 11.83 -6.30 19.37
C PHE A 113 12.03 -7.56 18.50
N ALA A 114 12.56 -8.61 19.09
CA ALA A 114 12.76 -9.90 18.45
C ALA A 114 12.04 -10.97 19.27
N PRO A 115 11.75 -12.14 18.70
CA PRO A 115 11.24 -13.27 19.47
C PRO A 115 12.15 -13.56 20.68
N ASN A 116 11.58 -13.94 21.82
CA ASN A 116 12.32 -14.14 23.08
C ASN A 116 13.51 -15.12 22.97
N LYS A 117 13.53 -15.98 21.93
CA LYS A 117 14.66 -16.89 21.64
C LYS A 117 15.86 -16.21 20.95
N GLU A 118 15.73 -14.96 20.49
CA GLU A 118 16.74 -14.22 19.71
C GLU A 118 17.32 -13.01 20.45
N SER A 119 16.60 -12.45 21.44
CA SER A 119 17.05 -11.29 22.21
C SER A 119 16.23 -11.11 23.49
N ASP A 120 16.91 -10.83 24.60
CA ASP A 120 16.31 -10.43 25.88
C ASP A 120 16.38 -8.90 26.11
N GLU A 121 16.68 -8.14 25.06
CA GLU A 121 16.73 -6.68 25.12
C GLU A 121 15.35 -6.06 24.87
N LEU A 122 14.99 -5.10 25.74
CA LEU A 122 13.79 -4.28 25.59
C LEU A 122 14.12 -2.99 24.83
N VAL A 123 13.18 -2.58 23.99
CA VAL A 123 13.13 -1.23 23.41
C VAL A 123 11.76 -0.61 23.66
N HIS A 124 11.66 0.70 23.68
CA HIS A 124 10.39 1.39 23.94
C HIS A 124 9.72 1.89 22.66
N THR A 125 10.46 2.04 21.56
CA THR A 125 9.92 2.54 20.29
C THR A 125 10.18 1.57 19.14
N ILE A 126 9.16 1.32 18.32
CA ILE A 126 9.29 0.65 17.02
C ILE A 126 8.94 1.64 15.92
N TYR A 127 9.89 1.85 15.01
CA TYR A 127 9.69 2.62 13.78
C TYR A 127 9.39 1.69 12.62
N VAL A 128 8.29 1.94 11.90
CA VAL A 128 7.79 1.00 10.89
C VAL A 128 7.76 1.65 9.51
N GLU A 129 8.32 0.93 8.55
CA GLU A 129 8.08 1.11 7.12
C GLU A 129 7.18 -0.02 6.64
N MET A 130 6.01 0.29 6.08
CA MET A 130 5.06 -0.69 5.56
C MET A 130 5.22 -0.89 4.07
N LYS A 131 5.09 -2.14 3.62
CA LYS A 131 5.03 -2.53 2.22
C LYS A 131 3.83 -3.42 1.96
N ASN A 132 3.15 -3.14 0.85
CA ASN A 132 2.15 -4.03 0.27
C ASN A 132 2.82 -4.89 -0.81
N LYS A 133 2.33 -6.10 -1.10
CA LYS A 133 2.90 -7.03 -2.13
C LYS A 133 3.12 -6.35 -3.49
N HIS A 134 2.26 -5.38 -3.81
CA HIS A 134 2.27 -4.66 -5.07
C HIS A 134 3.31 -3.53 -5.14
N ASN A 135 3.87 -3.13 -3.99
CA ASN A 135 5.00 -2.20 -3.87
C ASN A 135 6.28 -3.01 -3.67
N THR A 136 6.70 -3.73 -4.70
CA THR A 136 7.93 -4.53 -4.67
C THR A 136 9.12 -3.63 -4.37
N MET A 137 9.87 -3.93 -3.30
CA MET A 137 11.15 -3.26 -3.11
C MET A 137 12.10 -3.70 -4.23
N ASN A 138 12.39 -2.80 -5.15
CA ASN A 138 13.60 -2.94 -5.96
C ASN A 138 14.82 -2.71 -5.07
N SER A 139 16.00 -3.12 -5.54
CA SER A 139 17.25 -3.01 -4.79
C SER A 139 17.53 -1.59 -4.27
N SER A 140 17.22 -0.56 -5.05
CA SER A 140 17.44 0.84 -4.65
C SER A 140 16.50 1.32 -3.55
N SER A 141 15.23 0.89 -3.57
CA SER A 141 14.29 1.18 -2.49
C SER A 141 14.64 0.43 -1.20
N ALA A 142 15.04 -0.84 -1.31
CA ALA A 142 15.54 -1.62 -0.18
C ALA A 142 16.76 -0.97 0.47
N GLU A 143 17.73 -0.55 -0.34
CA GLU A 143 18.92 0.16 0.12
C GLU A 143 18.56 1.46 0.84
N ARG A 144 17.69 2.29 0.25
CA ARG A 144 17.27 3.57 0.86
C ARG A 144 16.56 3.34 2.19
N THR A 145 15.64 2.38 2.25
CA THR A 145 14.92 2.06 3.49
C THR A 145 15.88 1.53 4.56
N HIS A 146 16.85 0.69 4.20
CA HIS A 146 17.83 0.19 5.15
C HIS A 146 18.75 1.31 5.68
N LYS A 147 19.25 2.20 4.81
CA LYS A 147 20.02 3.38 5.22
C LYS A 147 19.23 4.28 6.18
N LYS A 148 17.95 4.52 5.90
CA LYS A 148 17.03 5.25 6.79
C LYS A 148 16.91 4.60 8.17
N MET A 149 16.74 3.27 8.22
CA MET A 149 16.66 2.52 9.47
C MET A 149 17.97 2.54 10.26
N GLN A 150 19.13 2.41 9.60
CA GLN A 150 20.42 2.54 10.25
C GLN A 150 20.62 3.93 10.85
N GLN A 151 20.28 4.99 10.11
CA GLN A 151 20.37 6.36 10.62
C GLN A 151 19.47 6.59 11.84
N GLN A 152 18.28 5.98 11.85
CA GLN A 152 17.36 6.07 13.00
C GLN A 152 17.96 5.42 14.24
N LEU A 153 18.58 4.23 14.09
CA LEU A 153 19.24 3.56 15.21
C LEU A 153 20.44 4.37 15.75
N CYS A 154 21.19 5.07 14.89
CA CYS A 154 22.26 5.96 15.36
C CYS A 154 21.76 7.16 16.17
N ASN A 155 20.50 7.56 15.99
CA ASN A 155 19.91 8.72 16.65
C ASN A 155 19.10 8.35 17.91
N ASP A 156 18.70 7.08 18.04
CA ASP A 156 17.86 6.57 19.12
C ASP A 156 18.23 5.11 19.41
N ASP A 157 18.99 4.92 20.49
CA ASP A 157 19.44 3.60 20.94
C ASP A 157 18.36 2.82 21.70
N ASP A 158 17.17 3.38 21.94
CA ASP A 158 16.02 2.75 22.61
C ASP A 158 14.89 2.43 21.60
N CYS A 159 15.29 2.09 20.37
CA CYS A 159 14.36 1.71 19.33
C CYS A 159 14.78 0.50 18.50
N ALA A 160 13.80 -0.05 17.77
CA ALA A 160 14.00 -0.97 16.66
C ALA A 160 13.22 -0.50 15.42
N CYS A 161 13.63 -0.98 14.26
CA CYS A 161 13.04 -0.64 12.97
C CYS A 161 12.48 -1.87 12.28
N TYR A 162 11.21 -1.84 11.88
CA TYR A 162 10.56 -2.92 11.16
C TYR A 162 10.24 -2.53 9.72
N LEU A 163 10.62 -3.39 8.79
CA LEU A 163 10.02 -3.49 7.47
C LEU A 163 8.82 -4.45 7.58
N VAL A 164 7.62 -3.89 7.64
CA VAL A 164 6.38 -4.66 7.78
C VAL A 164 5.79 -4.97 6.40
N GLU A 165 5.53 -6.25 6.13
CA GLU A 165 4.91 -6.71 4.88
C GLU A 165 3.44 -7.08 5.11
N ALA A 166 2.53 -6.32 4.46
CA ALA A 166 1.09 -6.56 4.50
C ALA A 166 0.69 -7.94 3.94
N ILE A 167 1.49 -8.46 3.01
CA ILE A 167 1.34 -9.80 2.46
C ILE A 167 2.73 -10.42 2.43
N ALA A 168 2.98 -11.30 3.39
CA ALA A 168 4.19 -12.12 3.48
C ALA A 168 3.88 -13.56 3.09
N ASN A 169 4.90 -14.33 2.70
CA ASN A 169 4.76 -15.76 2.46
C ASN A 169 4.60 -16.54 3.77
N ASP A 170 5.28 -16.06 4.82
CA ASP A 170 5.35 -16.70 6.13
C ASP A 170 5.01 -15.69 7.23
N SER A 171 4.40 -16.18 8.31
CA SER A 171 4.26 -15.43 9.55
C SER A 171 5.63 -15.34 10.22
N GLN A 172 6.24 -14.16 10.27
CA GLN A 172 7.65 -14.01 10.62
C GLN A 172 8.01 -12.68 11.28
N ASN A 173 9.08 -12.71 12.10
CA ASN A 173 9.83 -11.56 12.58
C ASN A 173 11.33 -11.94 12.56
N ILE A 174 12.04 -11.58 11.49
CA ILE A 174 13.41 -12.08 11.20
C ILE A 174 14.41 -10.96 10.88
N ILE A 175 15.70 -11.32 10.94
CA ILE A 175 16.82 -10.76 10.18
C ILE A 175 16.40 -10.02 8.91
N TRP A 176 16.26 -8.69 8.86
CA TRP A 176 16.22 -8.09 7.53
C TRP A 176 17.65 -7.99 6.97
N GLU A 177 17.97 -8.90 6.05
CA GLU A 177 19.21 -8.88 5.29
C GLU A 177 18.96 -8.25 3.90
N THR A 178 19.83 -7.32 3.50
CA THR A 178 19.79 -6.71 2.17
C THR A 178 21.20 -6.31 1.72
N SER A 179 21.32 -5.75 0.52
CA SER A 179 22.55 -5.18 0.01
C SER A 179 22.50 -3.65 0.01
N VAL A 180 23.52 -3.02 0.57
CA VAL A 180 23.76 -1.57 0.53
C VAL A 180 25.12 -1.35 -0.11
N ASP A 181 25.23 -0.52 -1.15
CA ASP A 181 26.50 -0.27 -1.86
C ASP A 181 27.24 -1.56 -2.28
N LYS A 182 26.48 -2.58 -2.71
CA LYS A 182 26.92 -3.95 -3.09
C LYS A 182 27.47 -4.80 -1.95
N GLN A 183 27.37 -4.35 -0.70
CA GLN A 183 27.75 -5.13 0.48
C GLN A 183 26.50 -5.65 1.20
N LYS A 184 26.55 -6.90 1.67
CA LYS A 184 25.48 -7.45 2.50
C LYS A 184 25.49 -6.77 3.86
N VAL A 185 24.34 -6.25 4.27
CA VAL A 185 24.14 -5.59 5.55
C VAL A 185 22.96 -6.21 6.29
N HIS A 186 23.05 -6.18 7.61
CA HIS A 186 22.01 -6.63 8.52
C HIS A 186 22.24 -5.94 9.87
N HIS A 187 21.18 -5.88 10.69
CA HIS A 187 21.30 -5.42 12.07
C HIS A 187 20.24 -6.10 12.93
N LYS A 188 20.58 -6.53 14.15
CA LYS A 188 19.65 -7.27 15.01
C LYS A 188 18.33 -6.54 15.24
N ARG A 189 18.35 -5.20 15.32
CA ARG A 189 17.16 -4.35 15.52
C ARG A 189 16.49 -3.86 14.23
N ILE A 190 16.98 -4.27 13.05
CA ILE A 190 16.33 -3.99 11.75
C ILE A 190 15.72 -5.29 11.26
N ARG A 191 14.39 -5.35 11.24
CA ARG A 191 13.66 -6.62 11.15
C ARG A 191 12.68 -6.62 10.00
N ARG A 192 12.51 -7.77 9.36
CA ARG A 192 11.46 -8.02 8.37
C ARG A 192 10.35 -8.77 9.06
N VAL A 193 9.17 -8.16 9.10
CA VAL A 193 8.05 -8.60 9.95
C VAL A 193 6.80 -8.74 9.09
N SER A 194 6.08 -9.85 9.21
CA SER A 194 4.77 -9.99 8.57
C SER A 194 3.71 -9.20 9.31
N ILE A 195 2.68 -8.72 8.61
CA ILE A 195 1.66 -7.85 9.22
C ILE A 195 0.94 -8.54 10.37
N ASP A 196 0.65 -9.83 10.30
CA ASP A 196 0.01 -10.58 11.38
C ASP A 196 0.87 -10.61 12.66
N GLN A 197 2.19 -10.77 12.53
CA GLN A 197 3.12 -10.64 13.66
C GLN A 197 3.15 -9.20 14.19
N PHE A 198 3.11 -8.20 13.31
CA PHE A 198 3.06 -6.81 13.77
C PHE A 198 1.75 -6.50 14.50
N TYR A 199 0.60 -7.01 14.05
CA TYR A 199 -0.66 -6.96 14.79
C TYR A 199 -0.52 -7.60 16.16
N CYS A 200 0.04 -8.81 16.26
CA CYS A 200 0.28 -9.49 17.52
C CYS A 200 1.15 -8.66 18.47
N ILE A 201 2.18 -7.99 17.95
CA ILE A 201 3.08 -7.14 18.76
C ILE A 201 2.33 -5.93 19.34
N VAL A 202 1.47 -5.27 18.54
CA VAL A 202 0.80 -4.05 18.98
C VAL A 202 -0.46 -4.31 19.80
N THR A 203 -1.17 -5.42 19.56
CA THR A 203 -2.41 -5.76 20.30
C THR A 203 -2.20 -6.76 21.43
N GLY A 204 -1.08 -7.50 21.42
CA GLY A 204 -0.86 -8.64 22.32
C GLY A 204 -1.68 -9.89 21.97
N GLN A 205 -2.42 -9.89 20.85
CA GLN A 205 -3.29 -10.99 20.43
C GLN A 205 -2.85 -11.56 19.07
N SER A 206 -2.52 -12.85 19.04
CA SER A 206 -1.98 -13.51 17.85
C SER A 206 -2.96 -13.64 16.67
N ASP A 207 -4.27 -13.57 16.91
CA ASP A 207 -5.32 -13.79 15.91
C ASP A 207 -5.98 -12.48 15.42
N THR A 208 -5.50 -11.30 15.84
CA THR A 208 -6.16 -10.03 15.50
C THR A 208 -6.25 -9.80 13.99
N PHE A 209 -5.17 -10.03 13.24
CA PHE A 209 -5.19 -9.81 11.79
C PHE A 209 -6.16 -10.78 11.09
N TYR A 210 -6.23 -12.03 11.56
CA TYR A 210 -7.20 -13.01 11.06
C TYR A 210 -8.64 -12.53 11.29
N LYS A 211 -8.97 -12.08 12.51
CA LYS A 211 -10.29 -11.53 12.84
C LYS A 211 -10.65 -10.34 11.96
N VAL A 212 -9.70 -9.43 11.71
CA VAL A 212 -9.88 -8.30 10.78
C VAL A 212 -10.26 -8.81 9.38
N CYS A 213 -9.53 -9.78 8.84
CA CYS A 213 -9.82 -10.37 7.54
C CYS A 213 -11.19 -11.05 7.48
N MET A 214 -11.64 -11.70 8.56
CA MET A 214 -12.95 -12.35 8.63
C MET A 214 -14.10 -11.34 8.71
N LYS A 215 -13.89 -10.21 9.39
CA LYS A 215 -14.90 -9.13 9.50
C LYS A 215 -15.01 -8.26 8.27
N LEU A 216 -13.94 -8.16 7.48
CA LEU A 216 -13.88 -7.24 6.35
C LEU A 216 -14.99 -7.48 5.30
N PRO A 217 -15.30 -8.72 4.84
CA PRO A 217 -16.37 -8.96 3.86
C PRO A 217 -17.75 -8.57 4.37
N GLU A 218 -18.06 -8.87 5.65
CA GLU A 218 -19.33 -8.51 6.30
C GLU A 218 -19.52 -6.98 6.30
N VAL A 219 -18.48 -6.26 6.72
CA VAL A 219 -18.50 -4.79 6.82
C VAL A 219 -18.54 -4.13 5.44
N ILE A 220 -17.80 -4.66 4.46
CA ILE A 220 -17.89 -4.17 3.07
C ILE A 220 -19.31 -4.34 2.54
N ALA A 221 -19.94 -5.50 2.73
CA ALA A 221 -21.32 -5.75 2.29
C ALA A 221 -22.33 -4.82 2.95
N LYS A 222 -22.10 -4.45 4.22
CA LYS A 222 -22.91 -3.49 4.97
C LYS A 222 -22.74 -2.05 4.46
N VAL A 223 -21.50 -1.62 4.21
CA VAL A 223 -21.14 -0.22 3.93
C VAL A 223 -21.24 0.15 2.45
N ALA A 224 -20.83 -0.74 1.53
CA ALA A 224 -20.75 -0.44 0.10
C ALA A 224 -22.07 0.05 -0.53
N PRO A 225 -23.26 -0.49 -0.18
CA PRO A 225 -24.54 -0.02 -0.72
C PRO A 225 -24.98 1.36 -0.23
N GLN A 226 -24.45 1.83 0.91
CA GLN A 226 -24.84 3.11 1.52
C GLN A 226 -24.17 4.31 0.84
N ILE A 227 -23.10 4.08 0.09
CA ILE A 227 -22.35 5.11 -0.60
C ILE A 227 -22.98 5.31 -1.98
N SER A 228 -23.36 6.56 -2.30
CA SER A 228 -24.05 6.97 -3.53
C SER A 228 -23.58 6.20 -4.77
N THR A 229 -24.54 5.74 -5.57
CA THR A 229 -24.30 5.21 -6.92
C THR A 229 -24.22 6.37 -7.91
N ASP A 230 -23.22 7.23 -7.79
CA ASP A 230 -22.91 8.11 -8.90
C ASP A 230 -22.63 7.21 -10.11
N LYS A 231 -23.36 7.44 -11.21
CA LYS A 231 -23.21 6.60 -12.41
C LYS A 231 -21.74 6.55 -12.79
N ILE A 232 -21.20 5.34 -12.95
CA ILE A 232 -19.90 5.13 -13.57
C ILE A 232 -19.97 5.84 -14.92
N GLN A 233 -19.16 6.87 -15.09
CA GLN A 233 -19.12 7.64 -16.33
C GLN A 233 -18.18 6.94 -17.30
N ASP A 234 -18.60 6.86 -18.58
CA ASP A 234 -17.79 6.22 -19.61
C ASP A 234 -16.47 6.96 -19.85
N ASP A 235 -15.39 6.20 -20.05
CA ASP A 235 -14.08 6.74 -20.36
C ASP A 235 -14.06 7.37 -21.77
N THR A 236 -13.51 8.57 -21.89
CA THR A 236 -13.54 9.32 -23.16
C THR A 236 -12.27 9.18 -23.99
N VAL A 237 -11.22 8.53 -23.44
CA VAL A 237 -9.87 8.43 -24.02
C VAL A 237 -9.89 8.02 -25.50
N TYR A 238 -10.55 6.91 -25.84
CA TYR A 238 -10.58 6.41 -27.22
C TYR A 238 -11.29 7.38 -28.17
N SER A 239 -12.42 7.95 -27.73
CA SER A 239 -13.18 8.92 -28.54
C SER A 239 -12.37 10.19 -28.82
N GLU A 240 -11.58 10.65 -27.84
CA GLU A 240 -10.70 11.81 -27.98
C GLU A 240 -9.51 11.51 -28.90
N CYS A 241 -8.91 10.31 -28.81
CA CYS A 241 -7.86 9.86 -29.73
C CYS A 241 -8.36 9.84 -31.18
N LYS A 242 -9.54 9.28 -31.42
CA LYS A 242 -10.14 9.22 -32.77
C LYS A 242 -10.40 10.62 -33.32
N LYS A 243 -10.99 11.52 -32.52
CA LYS A 243 -11.21 12.92 -32.91
C LYS A 243 -9.90 13.63 -33.29
N ARG A 244 -8.84 13.47 -32.49
CA ARG A 244 -7.53 14.07 -32.81
C ARG A 244 -6.93 13.49 -34.09
N HIS A 245 -7.02 12.17 -34.29
CA HIS A 245 -6.53 11.52 -35.51
C HIS A 245 -7.28 12.03 -36.76
N ASP A 246 -8.60 12.16 -36.67
CA ASP A 246 -9.44 12.66 -37.77
C ASP A 246 -9.19 14.14 -38.09
N ILE A 247 -8.85 14.96 -37.08
CA ILE A 247 -8.43 16.37 -37.28
C ILE A 247 -7.03 16.47 -37.93
N THR A 248 -6.14 15.50 -37.68
CA THR A 248 -4.77 15.49 -38.24
C THR A 248 -4.65 14.83 -39.61
N LYS A 249 -5.73 14.25 -40.16
CA LYS A 249 -5.73 13.79 -41.54
C LYS A 249 -5.63 15.03 -42.44
N PRO A 250 -4.61 15.16 -43.31
CA PRO A 250 -4.64 16.20 -44.33
C PRO A 250 -5.95 16.02 -45.11
N GLU A 251 -6.68 17.11 -45.36
CA GLU A 251 -7.77 17.09 -46.32
C GLU A 251 -7.18 16.59 -47.64
N THR A 252 -7.37 15.31 -47.95
CA THR A 252 -7.23 14.81 -49.31
C THR A 252 -8.39 15.42 -50.08
N LYS A 253 -8.24 16.69 -50.46
CA LYS A 253 -9.00 17.27 -51.56
C LYS A 253 -8.58 16.49 -52.81
N MET A 254 -9.45 15.58 -53.25
CA MET A 254 -9.53 15.22 -54.67
C MET A 254 -9.96 16.44 -55.48
#